data_AF-A0A7K4BFW0-F1
#
_entry.id   AF-A0A7K4BFW0-F1
#
_cell.length_a   1.000
_cell.length_b   1.000
_cell.length_c   1.000
_cell.angle_alpha   90.00
_cell.angle_beta   90.00
_cell.angle_gamma   90.00
#
_symmetry.space_group_name_H-M   'P 1'
#
loop_
_entity.id
_entity.type
_entity.pdbx_description
1 polymer ?
#
loop_
_entity_poly.entity_id
_entity_poly.type
_entity_poly.pdbx_seq_one_letter_code
_entity_poly.pdbx_strand_id
1 'polypeptide(L)'
;MRYFVRGDTLFIRGRFRAASTGVSGGIADVTTILNSTVPRDFDDDPRRHIELLTARHGLFQEYFGLLTAVSMHHLCVLQCDFVTVFITAGVTNPTRSGLDLDPGTPHTINIIVHSREGM
;
A
#
# COMPACT_ATOMS: atom_id res chain seq x y z
N MET A 1 10.14 12.88 5.28
CA MET A 1 9.35 11.63 5.33
C MET A 1 10.17 10.56 6.04
N ARG A 2 9.52 9.69 6.83
CA ARG A 2 10.14 8.49 7.43
C ARG A 2 9.25 7.30 7.07
N TYR A 3 9.82 6.16 6.70
CA TYR A 3 9.06 4.95 6.46
C TYR A 3 9.62 3.78 7.26
N PHE A 4 8.76 2.82 7.59
CA PHE A 4 9.13 1.57 8.25
C PHE A 4 8.09 0.49 7.99
N VAL A 5 8.50 -0.76 8.04
CA VAL A 5 7.59 -1.91 8.02
C VAL A 5 7.40 -2.40 9.45
N ARG A 6 6.16 -2.69 9.85
CA ARG A 6 5.85 -3.32 11.13
C ARG A 6 4.82 -4.42 10.88
N GLY A 7 5.20 -5.67 11.15
CA GLY A 7 4.42 -6.83 10.75
C GLY A 7 4.22 -6.82 9.23
N ASP A 8 2.97 -6.86 8.82
CA ASP A 8 2.56 -6.93 7.42
C ASP A 8 2.17 -5.57 6.82
N THR A 9 2.57 -4.47 7.45
CA THR A 9 2.20 -3.12 7.01
C THR A 9 3.41 -2.22 6.83
N LEU A 10 3.51 -1.60 5.66
CA LEU A 10 4.35 -0.43 5.41
C LEU A 10 3.66 0.82 5.95
N PHE A 11 4.38 1.59 6.77
CA PHE A 11 3.98 2.92 7.22
C PHE A 11 4.90 3.97 6.62
N ILE A 12 4.33 5.00 6.03
CA ILE A 12 5.02 6.19 5.55
C ILE A 12 4.48 7.40 6.32
N ARG A 13 5.35 8.05 7.09
CA ARG A 13 5.02 9.15 7.99
C ARG A 13 5.61 10.47 7.50
N GLY A 14 4.81 11.52 7.57
CA GLY A 14 5.18 12.87 7.15
C GLY A 14 3.98 13.80 7.22
N ARG A 15 4.05 14.94 6.55
CA ARG A 15 2.87 15.74 6.20
C ARG A 15 2.82 15.74 4.68
N PHE A 16 1.71 15.28 4.14
CA PHE A 16 1.54 15.10 2.71
C PHE A 16 0.24 15.76 2.30
N ARG A 17 0.28 16.57 1.25
CA ARG A 17 -0.88 16.65 0.36
C ARG A 17 -0.78 15.40 -0.51
N ALA A 18 -1.83 14.58 -0.60
CA ALA A 18 -1.77 13.32 -1.32
C ALA A 18 -3.02 13.09 -2.17
N ALA A 19 -2.87 12.30 -3.22
CA ALA A 19 -3.96 11.71 -4.00
C ALA A 19 -3.90 10.18 -3.87
N SER A 20 -5.03 9.53 -3.67
CA SER A 20 -5.09 8.07 -3.50
C SER A 20 -6.34 7.50 -4.16
N THR A 21 -6.20 6.33 -4.78
CA THR A 21 -7.30 5.47 -5.23
C THR A 21 -7.56 4.31 -4.28
N GLY A 22 -6.81 4.24 -3.17
CA GLY A 22 -6.98 3.24 -2.13
C GLY A 22 -8.29 3.42 -1.35
N VAL A 23 -8.40 2.69 -0.26
CA VAL A 23 -9.59 2.74 0.60
C VAL A 23 -9.78 4.15 1.15
N SER A 24 -10.98 4.68 1.00
CA SER A 24 -11.30 6.09 1.34
C SER A 24 -10.37 7.10 0.64
N GLY A 25 -9.93 6.77 -0.58
CA GLY A 25 -9.11 7.63 -1.43
C GLY A 25 -9.81 8.94 -1.83
N GLY A 26 -9.08 9.77 -2.55
CA GLY A 26 -9.43 11.14 -2.88
C GLY A 26 -8.18 12.02 -2.85
N ILE A 27 -8.37 13.32 -2.66
CA ILE A 27 -7.28 14.29 -2.46
C ILE A 27 -7.44 14.92 -1.09
N ALA A 28 -6.44 14.77 -0.23
CA ALA A 28 -6.49 15.28 1.14
C ALA A 28 -5.09 15.56 1.69
N ASP A 29 -5.05 16.34 2.76
CA ASP A 29 -3.88 16.42 3.62
C ASP A 29 -3.89 15.23 4.59
N VAL A 30 -2.79 14.49 4.60
CA VAL A 30 -2.62 13.27 5.41
C VAL A 30 -1.27 13.26 6.09
N THR A 31 -1.21 12.66 7.27
CA THR A 31 0.05 12.49 8.01
C THR A 31 0.68 11.10 7.81
N THR A 32 -0.11 10.19 7.24
CA THR A 32 0.25 8.79 7.06
C THR A 32 -0.24 8.26 5.73
N ILE A 33 0.61 7.51 5.06
CA ILE A 33 0.21 6.60 4.00
C ILE A 33 0.60 5.20 4.45
N LEU A 34 -0.30 4.24 4.33
CA LEU A 34 -0.07 2.85 4.70
C LEU A 34 -0.39 1.90 3.55
N ASN A 35 0.36 0.81 3.45
CA ASN A 35 0.07 -0.31 2.54
C ASN A 35 0.16 -1.59 3.37
N SER A 36 -0.96 -2.29 3.54
CA SER A 36 -1.03 -3.47 4.39
C SER A 36 -1.27 -4.72 3.57
N THR A 37 -0.53 -5.79 3.87
CA THR A 37 -0.82 -7.11 3.34
C THR A 37 -2.10 -7.63 3.99
N VAL A 38 -2.98 -8.20 3.18
CA VAL A 38 -4.17 -8.96 3.58
C VAL A 38 -4.10 -10.36 2.96
N PRO A 39 -4.86 -11.34 3.48
CA PRO A 39 -5.05 -12.62 2.82
C PRO A 39 -5.53 -12.45 1.37
N ARG A 40 -5.30 -13.47 0.54
CA ARG A 40 -5.64 -13.42 -0.90
C ARG A 40 -7.13 -13.46 -1.14
N ASP A 41 -7.82 -14.20 -0.28
CA ASP A 41 -9.26 -14.39 -0.19
C ASP A 41 -9.89 -13.36 0.76
N PHE A 42 -9.24 -12.20 0.94
CA PHE A 42 -9.78 -11.13 1.78
C PHE A 42 -11.15 -10.68 1.27
N ASP A 43 -12.17 -10.90 2.11
CA ASP A 43 -13.59 -10.59 1.85
C ASP A 43 -14.20 -9.72 2.97
N ASP A 44 -13.37 -9.19 3.87
CA ASP A 44 -13.82 -8.26 4.91
C ASP A 44 -14.02 -6.84 4.36
N ASP A 45 -14.72 -5.97 5.12
CA ASP A 45 -14.83 -4.54 4.82
C ASP A 45 -13.44 -3.87 4.83
N PRO A 46 -12.94 -3.38 3.67
CA PRO A 46 -11.61 -2.77 3.56
C PRO A 46 -11.41 -1.54 4.45
N ARG A 47 -12.46 -0.71 4.59
CA ARG A 47 -12.41 0.53 5.38
C ARG A 47 -12.33 0.19 6.85
N ARG A 48 -13.19 -0.72 7.31
CA ARG A 48 -13.17 -1.19 8.70
C ARG A 48 -11.83 -1.86 9.05
N HIS A 49 -11.26 -2.65 8.13
CA HIS A 49 -9.95 -3.27 8.33
C HIS A 49 -8.85 -2.23 8.59
N ILE A 50 -8.80 -1.18 7.76
CA ILE A 50 -7.80 -0.11 7.91
C ILE A 50 -8.04 0.69 9.19
N GLU A 51 -9.30 1.02 9.53
CA GLU A 51 -9.64 1.72 10.78
C GLU A 51 -9.15 0.95 12.02
N LEU A 52 -9.35 -0.37 12.05
CA LEU A 52 -8.85 -1.22 13.14
C LEU A 52 -7.33 -1.31 13.15
N LEU A 53 -6.69 -1.40 11.98
CA LEU A 53 -5.23 -1.38 11.85
C LEU A 53 -4.64 -0.07 12.39
N THR A 54 -5.15 1.07 11.97
CA THR A 54 -4.66 2.39 12.39
C THR A 54 -4.89 2.62 13.88
N ALA A 55 -6.06 2.25 14.41
CA ALA A 55 -6.35 2.32 15.84
C ALA A 55 -5.36 1.51 16.68
N ARG A 56 -5.01 0.28 16.28
CA ARG A 56 -3.99 -0.56 16.96
C ARG A 56 -2.59 0.08 17.01
N HIS A 57 -2.29 0.96 16.06
CA HIS A 57 -1.03 1.69 16.00
C HIS A 57 -1.11 3.11 16.58
N GLY A 58 -2.22 3.47 17.24
CA GLY A 58 -2.42 4.81 17.81
C GLY A 58 -2.50 5.91 16.75
N LEU A 59 -2.89 5.55 15.53
CA LEU A 59 -3.03 6.48 14.41
C LEU A 59 -4.50 6.89 14.30
N PHE A 60 -4.79 8.15 14.57
CA PHE A 60 -6.14 8.68 14.57
C PHE A 60 -6.26 9.75 13.50
N GLN A 61 -7.12 9.51 12.50
CA GLN A 61 -7.47 10.42 11.41
C GLN A 61 -6.31 10.74 10.44
N GLU A 62 -6.62 11.36 9.31
CA GLU A 62 -5.63 11.87 8.33
C GLU A 62 -4.65 10.83 7.77
N TYR A 63 -5.18 9.76 7.18
CA TYR A 63 -4.38 8.75 6.49
C TYR A 63 -4.99 8.33 5.17
N PHE A 64 -4.14 7.83 4.27
CA PHE A 64 -4.57 6.96 3.17
C PHE A 64 -4.05 5.56 3.37
N GLY A 65 -4.89 4.58 3.05
CA GLY A 65 -4.56 3.17 3.16
C GLY A 65 -4.78 2.40 1.86
N LEU A 66 -3.82 1.54 1.55
CA LEU A 66 -3.90 0.56 0.49
C LEU A 66 -3.83 -0.84 1.10
N LEU A 67 -4.50 -1.79 0.44
CA LEU A 67 -4.44 -3.21 0.76
C LEU A 67 -3.79 -3.96 -0.39
N THR A 68 -3.00 -4.98 -0.09
CA THR A 68 -2.31 -5.80 -1.10
C THR A 68 -2.31 -7.26 -0.66
N ALA A 69 -2.36 -8.20 -1.60
CA ALA A 69 -2.14 -9.62 -1.28
C ALA A 69 -0.64 -10.00 -1.37
N VAL A 70 0.23 -9.02 -1.62
CA VAL A 70 1.69 -9.18 -1.70
C VAL A 70 2.30 -9.05 -0.31
N SER A 71 3.12 -10.02 0.09
CA SER A 71 3.89 -9.95 1.34
C SER A 71 4.82 -8.73 1.35
N MET A 72 4.92 -8.03 2.49
CA MET A 72 5.85 -6.91 2.67
C MET A 72 7.33 -7.30 2.51
N HIS A 73 7.69 -8.59 2.56
CA HIS A 73 9.03 -9.06 2.18
C HIS A 73 9.38 -8.74 0.72
N HIS A 74 8.37 -8.64 -0.16
CA HIS A 74 8.52 -8.27 -1.57
C HIS A 74 8.32 -6.78 -1.84
N LEU A 75 8.26 -5.94 -0.79
CA LEU A 75 8.24 -4.49 -0.94
C LEU A 75 9.54 -4.03 -1.62
N CYS A 76 9.41 -3.40 -2.78
CA CYS A 76 10.50 -2.73 -3.45
C CYS A 76 10.46 -1.23 -3.12
N VAL A 77 11.59 -0.68 -2.66
CA VAL A 77 11.74 0.75 -2.42
C VAL A 77 12.86 1.28 -3.31
N LEU A 78 12.52 2.21 -4.18
CA LEU A 78 13.46 2.86 -5.09
C LEU A 78 13.51 4.36 -4.77
N GLN A 79 14.72 4.92 -4.79
CA GLN A 79 14.92 6.35 -4.63
C GLN A 79 15.75 6.87 -5.80
N CYS A 80 15.26 7.91 -6.46
CA CYS A 80 15.95 8.63 -7.53
C CYS A 80 15.77 10.13 -7.29
N ASP A 81 16.86 10.84 -7.08
CA ASP A 81 16.87 12.26 -6.72
C ASP A 81 15.91 12.59 -5.56
N PHE A 82 14.89 13.41 -5.83
CA PHE A 82 13.89 13.84 -4.87
C PHE A 82 12.65 12.91 -4.82
N VAL A 83 12.60 11.88 -5.65
CA VAL A 83 11.47 10.93 -5.74
C VAL A 83 11.80 9.62 -5.01
N THR A 84 10.85 9.14 -4.21
CA THR A 84 10.87 7.82 -3.58
C THR A 84 9.62 7.06 -4.00
N VAL A 85 9.79 5.81 -4.45
CA VAL A 85 8.70 4.94 -4.92
C VAL A 85 8.68 3.67 -4.08
N PHE A 86 7.49 3.31 -3.58
CA PHE A 86 7.23 2.08 -2.85
C PHE A 86 6.30 1.21 -3.69
N ILE A 87 6.73 -0.01 -4.00
CA ILE A 87 6.04 -0.90 -4.93
C ILE A 87 5.80 -2.25 -4.25
N THR A 88 4.54 -2.67 -4.23
CA THR A 88 4.19 -4.08 -4.02
C THR A 88 3.47 -4.56 -5.26
N ALA A 89 4.07 -5.49 -6.00
CA ALA A 89 3.51 -6.01 -7.23
C ALA A 89 3.49 -7.53 -7.19
N GLY A 90 2.29 -8.11 -7.17
CA GLY A 90 2.04 -9.49 -7.49
C GLY A 90 1.33 -9.52 -8.81
N VAL A 91 2.01 -10.01 -9.84
CA VAL A 91 1.43 -10.23 -11.16
C VAL A 91 1.93 -11.59 -11.66
N THR A 92 1.01 -12.44 -12.09
CA THR A 92 1.29 -13.51 -13.04
C THR A 92 1.14 -12.97 -14.45
N ASN A 93 1.93 -13.47 -15.39
CA ASN A 93 1.83 -13.11 -16.79
C ASN A 93 0.46 -13.57 -17.35
N PRO A 94 -0.47 -12.67 -17.71
CA PRO A 94 -1.80 -13.05 -18.21
C PRO A 94 -1.74 -13.69 -19.61
N THR A 95 -0.60 -13.60 -20.31
CA THR A 95 -0.39 -14.24 -21.62
C THR A 95 -0.08 -15.74 -21.53
N ARG A 96 0.06 -16.32 -20.31
CA ARG A 96 0.06 -17.78 -20.15
C ARG A 96 -1.35 -18.32 -20.39
N SER A 97 -1.61 -18.64 -21.64
CA SER A 97 -2.75 -19.43 -22.08
C SER A 97 -2.83 -20.76 -21.32
N GLY A 98 -3.95 -21.00 -20.63
CA GLY A 98 -4.59 -22.30 -20.61
C GLY A 98 -4.46 -23.18 -19.36
N LEU A 99 -3.31 -23.27 -18.67
CA LEU A 99 -3.13 -24.34 -17.65
C LEU A 99 -2.28 -24.00 -16.41
N ASP A 100 -1.61 -22.84 -16.35
CA ASP A 100 -0.65 -22.51 -15.27
C ASP A 100 -0.93 -21.14 -14.62
N LEU A 101 -2.20 -20.82 -14.36
CA LEU A 101 -2.49 -19.81 -13.35
C LEU A 101 -2.24 -20.48 -12.01
N ASP A 102 -1.07 -20.24 -11.40
CA ASP A 102 -0.87 -20.57 -10.01
C ASP A 102 -1.93 -19.80 -9.20
N PRO A 103 -2.94 -20.49 -8.62
CA PRO A 103 -3.94 -19.81 -7.79
C PRO A 103 -3.28 -19.18 -6.55
N GLY A 104 -2.04 -19.59 -6.26
CA GLY A 104 -1.10 -19.01 -5.32
C GLY A 104 -0.33 -17.78 -5.82
N THR A 105 -0.72 -17.03 -6.88
CA THR A 105 -0.10 -15.72 -7.19
C THR A 105 -1.02 -14.52 -6.87
N PRO A 106 -0.57 -13.50 -6.10
CA PRO A 106 -1.36 -12.28 -5.88
C PRO A 106 -1.52 -11.52 -7.20
N HIS A 107 -2.64 -10.81 -7.37
CA HIS A 107 -2.96 -10.04 -8.59
C HIS A 107 -3.08 -8.53 -8.31
N THR A 108 -2.33 -8.03 -7.33
CA THR A 108 -2.40 -6.64 -6.87
C THR A 108 -1.09 -5.91 -7.13
N ILE A 109 -1.19 -4.71 -7.70
CA ILE A 109 -0.09 -3.76 -7.79
C ILE A 109 -0.49 -2.50 -7.04
N ASN A 110 0.27 -2.17 -6.00
CA ASN A 110 0.18 -0.88 -5.32
C ASN A 110 1.50 -0.14 -5.51
N ILE A 111 1.39 1.14 -5.88
CA ILE A 111 2.52 2.04 -6.07
C ILE A 111 2.23 3.29 -5.24
N ILE A 112 3.16 3.66 -4.37
CA ILE A 112 3.14 4.93 -3.65
C ILE A 112 4.34 5.73 -4.12
N VAL A 113 4.08 6.92 -4.67
CA VAL A 113 5.13 7.85 -5.12
C VAL A 113 5.15 9.04 -4.19
N HIS A 114 6.33 9.40 -3.71
CA HIS A 114 6.55 10.58 -2.88
C HIS A 114 7.67 11.43 -3.48
N SER A 115 7.39 12.72 -3.70
CA SER A 115 8.40 13.72 -4.08
C SER A 115 8.72 14.61 -2.88
N ARG A 116 10.01 14.92 -2.69
CA ARG A 116 10.47 15.97 -1.77
C ARG A 116 10.34 17.37 -2.37
N GLU A 117 10.30 17.46 -3.69
CA GLU A 117 10.09 18.70 -4.43
C GLU A 117 8.63 18.78 -4.83
N GLY A 118 7.80 19.13 -3.84
CA GLY A 118 6.37 19.42 -4.00
C GLY A 118 5.47 18.26 -4.42
N MET A 119 4.18 18.56 -4.39
CA MET A 119 3.11 17.90 -5.14
C MET A 119 2.22 19.02 -5.70
#